data_AF-A0AA46ACR3-F1
#
_entry.id   AF-A0AA46ACR3-F1
#
_cell.length_a   1.000
_cell.length_b   1.000
_cell.length_c   1.000
_cell.angle_alpha   90.00
_cell.angle_beta   90.00
_cell.angle_gamma   90.00
#
_symmetry.space_group_name_H-M   'P 1'
#
loop_
_entity.id
_entity.type
_entity.pdbx_description
1 polymer ?
#
loop_
_entity_poly.entity_id
_entity_poly.type
_entity_poly.pdbx_seq_one_letter_code
_entity_poly.pdbx_strand_id
1 'polypeptide(L)' 'MTSSTERIQPEEFPDGPYGAAHNQKLGKSTPWEPGQQIHSAFTYEMREFHEGLERDYPGSHPRHDEPEEPAQS' A
#
# COMPACT_ATOMS: atom_id res chain seq x y z
N MET A 1 -15.93 -14.58 0.81
CA MET A 1 -14.74 -14.65 -0.07
C MET A 1 -13.54 -14.24 0.76
N THR A 2 -12.42 -14.97 0.69
CA THR A 2 -11.22 -14.72 1.50
C THR A 2 -10.59 -13.39 1.10
N SER A 3 -10.48 -12.43 2.04
CA SER A 3 -9.69 -11.20 1.82
C SER A 3 -8.24 -11.62 1.60
N SER A 4 -7.74 -11.42 0.38
CA SER A 4 -6.37 -11.73 -0.02
C SER A 4 -5.70 -10.41 -0.34
N THR A 5 -4.90 -9.89 0.59
CA THR A 5 -4.13 -8.66 0.42
C THR A 5 -3.20 -8.79 -0.79
N GLU A 6 -3.45 -8.03 -1.86
CA GLU A 6 -2.64 -8.11 -3.08
C GLU A 6 -1.48 -7.12 -3.02
N ARG A 7 -0.28 -7.67 -3.18
CA ARG A 7 0.98 -6.97 -2.95
C ARG A 7 1.72 -6.79 -4.26
N ILE A 8 1.91 -5.53 -4.64
CA ILE A 8 2.45 -5.12 -5.93
C ILE A 8 3.93 -4.77 -5.74
N GLN A 9 4.79 -5.42 -6.52
CA GLN A 9 6.20 -5.06 -6.59
C GLN A 9 6.39 -3.84 -7.50
N PRO A 10 7.13 -2.81 -7.06
CA PRO A 10 7.48 -1.69 -7.91
C PRO A 10 8.47 -2.11 -9.00
N GLU A 11 8.39 -1.46 -10.16
CA GLU A 11 9.40 -1.58 -11.21
C GLU A 11 10.72 -0.93 -10.76
N GLU A 12 11.84 -1.51 -11.18
CA GLU A 12 13.18 -1.02 -10.85
C GLU A 12 13.53 0.27 -11.61
N PHE A 13 13.08 0.38 -12.86
CA PHE A 13 13.32 1.53 -13.74
C PHE A 13 11.99 2.04 -14.32
N PRO A 14 11.14 2.71 -13.53
CA PRO A 14 9.85 3.20 -14.01
C PRO A 14 9.98 4.23 -15.15
N ASP A 15 11.11 4.93 -15.24
CA ASP A 15 11.47 5.84 -16.35
C ASP A 15 12.18 5.15 -17.53
N GLY A 16 12.51 3.87 -17.42
CA GLY A 16 13.24 3.09 -18.43
C GLY A 16 14.76 3.30 -18.42
N PRO A 17 15.47 2.77 -19.45
CA PRO A 17 16.93 2.83 -19.53
C PRO A 17 17.45 4.25 -19.76
N TYR A 18 18.65 4.53 -19.26
CA TYR A 18 19.30 5.84 -19.43
C TYR A 18 19.39 6.25 -20.91
N GLY A 19 18.91 7.46 -21.21
CA GLY A 19 18.87 8.01 -22.58
C GLY A 19 17.60 7.69 -23.38
N ALA A 20 16.65 6.92 -22.84
CA ALA A 20 15.33 6.76 -23.44
C ALA A 20 14.51 8.05 -23.26
N ALA A 21 13.86 8.51 -24.33
CA ALA A 21 12.89 9.59 -24.23
C ALA A 21 11.62 9.06 -23.55
N HIS A 22 11.42 9.41 -22.29
CA HIS A 22 10.27 8.99 -21.49
C HIS A 22 9.35 10.19 -21.21
N ASN A 23 8.09 10.11 -21.66
CA ASN A 23 7.06 11.13 -21.41
C ASN A 23 5.75 10.47 -20.97
N GLN A 24 5.82 9.48 -20.09
CA GLN A 24 4.66 8.80 -19.54
C GLN A 24 4.58 9.02 -18.04
N LYS A 25 3.35 8.97 -17.50
CA LYS A 25 3.10 9.21 -16.08
C LYS A 25 3.61 8.02 -15.28
N LEU A 26 4.54 8.27 -14.36
CA LEU A 26 5.09 7.26 -13.47
C LEU A 26 4.04 6.76 -12.47
N GLY A 27 4.19 5.49 -12.11
CA GLY A 27 3.31 4.80 -11.15
C GLY A 27 2.42 3.76 -11.81
N LYS A 28 1.30 3.43 -11.15
CA LYS A 28 0.40 2.36 -11.60
C LYS A 28 -0.33 2.78 -12.88
N SER A 29 -0.32 1.90 -13.89
CA SER A 29 -1.03 2.10 -15.16
C SER A 29 -2.53 1.86 -15.05
N THR A 30 -2.97 1.08 -14.07
CA THR A 30 -4.38 0.83 -13.75
C THR A 30 -4.80 1.55 -12.46
N PRO A 31 -6.11 1.81 -12.26
CA PRO A 31 -6.61 2.28 -10.99
C PRO A 31 -6.23 1.35 -9.83
N TRP A 32 -6.16 1.90 -8.62
CA TRP A 32 -6.01 1.12 -7.39
C TRP A 32 -7.29 0.33 -7.13
N GLU A 33 -7.15 -0.94 -6.82
CA GLU A 33 -8.24 -1.79 -6.35
C GLU A 33 -8.18 -1.87 -4.81
N PRO A 34 -9.32 -2.13 -4.14
CA PRO A 34 -9.35 -2.34 -2.70
C PRO A 34 -8.38 -3.45 -2.27
N GLY A 35 -7.63 -3.24 -1.18
CA GLY A 35 -6.68 -4.20 -0.64
C GLY A 35 -5.33 -4.28 -1.38
N GLN A 36 -5.14 -3.55 -2.48
CA GLN A 36 -3.85 -3.48 -3.16
C GLN A 36 -2.87 -2.55 -2.45
N GLN A 37 -1.61 -2.97 -2.36
CA GLN A 37 -0.55 -2.19 -1.75
C GLN A 37 0.81 -2.38 -2.42
N ILE A 38 1.65 -1.34 -2.38
CA ILE A 38 3.06 -1.44 -2.81
C ILE A 38 3.89 -2.01 -1.66
N HIS A 39 4.71 -3.00 -1.96
CA HIS A 39 5.80 -3.38 -1.07
C HIS A 39 6.91 -2.33 -1.11
N SER A 40 7.01 -1.55 -0.04
CA SER A 40 8.17 -0.72 0.24
C SER A 40 9.11 -1.46 1.18
N ALA A 41 10.42 -1.30 1.00
CA ALA A 41 11.44 -1.82 1.90
C ALA A 41 11.33 -1.26 3.34
N PHE A 42 10.54 -0.20 3.53
CA PHE A 42 10.30 0.43 4.83
C PHE A 42 8.96 0.01 5.45
N THR A 43 8.20 -0.86 4.80
CA THR A 43 6.92 -1.37 5.33
C THR A 43 7.17 -2.56 6.24
N TYR A 44 6.42 -2.63 7.34
CA TYR A 44 6.43 -3.80 8.23
C TYR A 44 5.86 -5.03 7.51
N GLU A 45 6.61 -6.14 7.53
CA GLU A 45 6.21 -7.46 7.00
C GLU A 45 4.83 -7.90 7.53
N MET A 46 4.58 -7.61 8.81
CA MET A 46 3.45 -8.05 9.63
C MET A 46 2.52 -6.88 10.00
N ARG A 47 2.20 -5.99 9.04
CA ARG A 47 1.35 -4.81 9.30
C ARG A 47 -0.03 -5.16 9.89
N GLU A 48 -0.63 -6.27 9.46
CA GLU A 48 -1.93 -6.76 9.96
C GLU A 48 -1.92 -6.95 11.49
N PHE A 49 -0.78 -7.34 12.08
CA PHE A 49 -0.64 -7.46 13.53
C PHE A 49 -0.62 -6.12 14.26
N HIS A 50 -0.45 -5.01 13.54
CA HIS A 50 -0.44 -3.66 14.09
C HIS A 50 -1.78 -2.93 13.89
N GLU A 51 -2.73 -3.53 13.19
CA GLU A 51 -4.09 -2.99 13.02
C GLU A 51 -4.81 -2.97 14.38
N GLY A 52 -5.52 -1.87 14.67
CA GLY A 52 -6.26 -1.70 15.91
C GLY A 52 -5.42 -1.41 17.17
N LEU A 53 -4.08 -1.45 17.10
CA LEU A 53 -3.22 -1.16 18.26
C LEU A 53 -3.06 0.34 18.51
N GLU A 54 -3.47 0.85 19.67
CA GLU A 54 -3.43 2.29 19.94
C GLU A 54 -2.03 2.92 19.82
N ARG A 55 -1.92 4.13 19.21
CA ARG A 55 -0.66 4.89 19.10
C ARG A 55 -0.73 5.96 20.17
N ASP A 56 -0.30 5.62 21.38
CA ASP A 56 -0.48 6.47 22.56
C ASP A 56 0.70 7.44 22.77
N TYR A 57 1.07 8.20 21.73
CA TYR A 57 2.14 9.21 21.82
C TYR A 57 1.63 10.58 21.38
N PRO A 58 1.87 11.66 22.15
CA PRO A 58 1.39 13.00 21.82
C PRO A 58 1.95 13.48 20.47
N GLY A 59 1.07 13.89 19.56
CA GLY A 59 1.43 14.30 18.19
C GLY A 59 1.47 13.15 17.17
N SER A 60 1.02 11.95 17.54
CA SER A 60 0.93 10.83 16.60
C SER A 60 -0.05 11.12 15.46
N HIS A 61 0.36 10.80 14.24
CA HIS A 61 -0.53 10.81 13.08
C HIS A 61 -1.59 9.69 13.20
N PRO A 62 -2.80 9.91 12.65
CA PRO A 62 -3.84 8.89 12.60
C PRO A 62 -3.32 7.62 11.94
N ARG A 63 -3.79 6.47 12.43
CA ARG A 63 -3.48 5.20 11.79
C ARG A 63 -4.24 5.07 10.48
N HIS A 64 -3.56 4.57 9.46
CA HIS A 64 -4.16 4.19 8.19
C HIS A 64 -4.74 2.78 8.32
N ASP A 65 -5.59 2.57 9.32
CA ASP A 65 -6.32 1.31 9.51
C ASP A 65 -7.42 1.24 8.44
N GLU A 66 -7.70 0.05 7.90
CA GLU A 66 -8.84 -0.12 7.00
C GLU A 66 -10.15 0.16 7.76
N PRO A 67 -11.16 0.76 7.10
CA PRO A 67 -12.46 0.93 7.75
C PRO A 67 -13.02 -0.45 8.13
N GLU A 68 -13.53 -0.60 9.35
CA GLU A 68 -14.22 -1.83 9.77
C GLU A 68 -15.36 -2.12 8.79
N GLU A 69 -15.23 -3.21 8.03
CA GLU A 69 -16.37 -3.81 7.33
C GLU A 69 -17.42 -4.18 8.39
N PRO A 70 -18.68 -3.71 8.28
CA PRO A 70 -19.69 -4.04 9.27
C PRO A 70 -19.84 -5.56 9.34
N ALA A 71 -19.75 -6.10 10.56
CA ALA A 71 -19.93 -7.50 10.84
C ALA A 71 -21.17 -8.02 10.10
N GLN A 72 -20.94 -8.94 9.17
CA GLN A 72 -22.00 -9.62 8.42
C GLN A 72 -22.96 -10.24 9.46
N SER A 73 -24.21 -9.75 9.47
CA SER A 73 -25.31 -10.30 10.28
C SER A 73 -25.85 -11.60 9.69
#